data_AF-M2A056-F1
#
_entry.id   AF-M2A056-F1
#
_cell.length_a   1.000
_cell.length_b   1.000
_cell.length_c   1.000
_cell.angle_alpha   90.00
_cell.angle_beta   90.00
_cell.angle_gamma   90.00
#
_symmetry.space_group_name_H-M   'P 1'
#
loop_
_entity.id
_entity.type
_entity.pdbx_description
1 polymer ?
#
loop_
_entity_poly.entity_id
_entity_poly.type
_entity_poly.pdbx_seq_one_letter_code
_entity_poly.pdbx_strand_id
1 'polypeptide(L)'
;MNYPVIKGASYILVHTPDMVLHNGTTQTTEKVVNPNSEYLEELPKHLRNFEDVLNYAPNQTYIGNMTPDQLGEIEMPWWDKKIEEISRFGKLGEIMPQDEFIGLMEICDV
;
A
#
# COMPACT_ATOMS: atom_id res chain seq x y z
N MET A 1 37.68 -13.38 8.66
CA MET A 1 36.46 -14.02 8.10
C MET A 1 35.29 -13.10 8.36
N ASN A 2 34.81 -12.37 7.35
CA ASN A 2 33.55 -11.65 7.42
C ASN A 2 32.49 -12.57 6.80
N TYR A 3 31.82 -13.34 7.64
CA TYR A 3 30.61 -14.03 7.20
C TYR A 3 29.51 -12.98 7.04
N PRO A 4 28.76 -12.97 5.93
CA PRO A 4 27.57 -12.15 5.84
C PRO A 4 26.60 -12.60 6.94
N VAL A 5 26.35 -11.71 7.90
CA VAL A 5 25.41 -11.93 9.00
C VAL A 5 24.23 -11.01 8.79
N ILE A 6 23.04 -11.58 8.60
CA ILE A 6 21.79 -10.82 8.58
C ILE A 6 21.60 -10.21 9.97
N LYS A 7 21.53 -8.88 10.05
CA LYS A 7 21.35 -8.13 11.31
C LYS A 7 19.90 -7.78 11.59
N GLY A 8 19.02 -7.87 10.59
CA GLY A 8 17.61 -7.56 10.73
C GLY A 8 16.85 -7.95 9.46
N ALA A 9 15.53 -8.05 9.62
CA ALA A 9 14.57 -8.20 8.55
C ALA A 9 13.32 -7.40 8.93
N SER A 10 12.65 -6.82 7.94
CA SER A 10 11.39 -6.11 8.10
C SER A 10 10.53 -6.33 6.87
N TYR A 11 9.22 -6.15 7.04
CA TYR A 11 8.26 -6.13 5.94
C TYR A 11 8.08 -4.71 5.41
N ILE A 12 7.77 -4.60 4.13
CA ILE A 12 7.26 -3.36 3.54
C ILE A 12 5.92 -3.66 2.87
N LEU A 13 4.92 -2.84 3.17
CA LEU A 13 3.65 -2.82 2.46
C LEU A 13 3.56 -1.51 1.69
N VAL A 14 3.60 -1.56 0.37
CA VAL A 14 3.70 -0.33 -0.44
C VAL A 14 2.32 0.08 -0.97
N HIS A 15 1.96 1.34 -0.78
CA HIS A 15 0.78 1.95 -1.43
C HIS A 15 1.18 2.52 -2.78
N THR A 16 0.79 1.87 -3.88
CA THR A 16 1.14 2.26 -5.25
C THR A 16 -0.08 2.56 -6.12
N PRO A 17 -0.90 3.59 -5.80
CA PRO A 17 -2.13 3.89 -6.53
C PRO A 17 -1.93 4.09 -8.04
N ASP A 18 -0.80 4.64 -8.48
CA ASP A 18 -0.54 4.90 -9.90
C ASP A 18 -0.29 3.61 -10.70
N MET A 19 0.15 2.53 -10.05
CA MET A 19 0.30 1.25 -10.74
C MET A 19 -1.04 0.75 -11.29
N VAL A 20 -2.17 1.09 -10.66
CA VAL A 20 -3.50 0.80 -11.20
C VAL A 20 -3.71 1.52 -12.54
N LEU A 21 -3.28 2.79 -12.62
CA LEU A 21 -3.43 3.63 -13.81
C LEU A 21 -2.49 3.21 -14.95
N HIS A 22 -1.27 2.80 -14.63
CA HIS A 22 -0.22 2.59 -15.62
C HIS A 22 0.02 1.12 -15.97
N ASN A 23 -0.36 0.19 -15.10
CA ASN A 23 -0.07 -1.24 -15.27
C ASN A 23 -1.35 -2.11 -15.31
N GLY A 24 -2.53 -1.56 -15.04
CA GLY A 24 -3.79 -2.26 -15.23
C GLY A 24 -4.14 -2.44 -16.72
N THR A 25 -4.54 -3.66 -17.11
CA THR A 25 -4.84 -3.98 -18.53
C THR A 25 -6.03 -3.18 -19.07
N THR A 26 -7.06 -2.98 -18.25
CA THR A 26 -8.22 -2.15 -18.60
C THR A 26 -7.80 -0.71 -18.83
N GLN A 27 -7.05 -0.12 -17.89
CA GLN A 27 -6.62 1.28 -17.93
C GLN A 27 -5.67 1.53 -19.11
N THR A 28 -4.74 0.62 -19.35
CA THR A 28 -3.79 0.74 -20.48
C THR A 28 -4.50 0.61 -21.82
N THR A 29 -5.45 -0.31 -21.97
CA THR A 29 -6.26 -0.44 -23.19
C THR A 29 -7.13 0.80 -23.42
N GLU A 30 -7.82 1.26 -22.38
CA GLU A 30 -8.71 2.43 -22.47
C GLU A 30 -7.93 3.70 -22.81
N LYS A 31 -6.73 3.91 -22.25
CA LYS A 31 -5.85 5.04 -22.61
C LYS A 31 -5.47 5.06 -24.10
N VAL A 32 -5.36 3.89 -24.74
CA VAL A 32 -5.03 3.78 -26.17
C VAL A 32 -6.27 3.96 -27.05
N VAL A 33 -7.38 3.35 -26.66
CA VAL A 33 -8.60 3.31 -27.49
C VAL A 33 -9.46 4.56 -27.32
N ASN A 34 -9.51 5.12 -26.10
CA ASN A 34 -10.36 6.23 -25.72
C ASN A 34 -9.73 7.09 -24.59
N PRO A 35 -8.71 7.91 -24.91
CA PRO A 35 -7.92 8.63 -23.92
C PRO A 35 -8.68 9.66 -23.07
N ASN A 36 -9.87 10.10 -23.52
CA ASN A 36 -10.72 11.08 -22.84
C ASN A 36 -12.01 10.43 -22.31
N SER A 37 -11.97 9.15 -21.95
CA SER A 37 -13.15 8.46 -21.45
C SER A 37 -13.52 8.95 -20.05
N GLU A 38 -14.83 9.03 -19.77
CA GLU A 38 -15.36 9.33 -18.44
C GLU A 38 -14.82 8.35 -17.38
N TYR A 39 -14.60 7.09 -17.78
CA TYR A 39 -13.94 6.10 -16.92
C TYR A 39 -12.56 6.55 -16.45
N LEU A 40 -11.70 7.04 -17.36
CA LEU A 40 -10.36 7.49 -17.00
C LEU A 40 -10.38 8.78 -16.17
N GLU A 41 -11.37 9.66 -16.40
CA GLU A 41 -11.56 10.88 -15.60
C GLU A 41 -12.03 10.59 -14.17
N GLU A 42 -12.93 9.62 -13.98
CA GLU A 42 -13.47 9.26 -12.66
C GLU A 42 -12.55 8.34 -11.85
N LEU A 43 -11.73 7.50 -12.52
CA LEU A 43 -10.91 6.48 -11.88
C LEU A 43 -10.02 6.99 -10.71
N PRO A 44 -9.30 8.12 -10.81
CA PRO A 44 -8.49 8.62 -9.70
C PRO A 44 -9.29 8.89 -8.41
N LYS A 45 -10.58 9.24 -8.53
CA LYS A 45 -11.47 9.50 -7.38
C LYS A 45 -11.83 8.22 -6.61
N HIS A 46 -11.64 7.06 -7.22
CA HIS A 46 -11.89 5.75 -6.62
C HIS A 46 -10.63 5.08 -6.07
N LEU A 47 -9.45 5.70 -6.25
CA LEU A 47 -8.22 5.22 -5.66
C LEU A 47 -8.18 5.57 -4.17
N ARG A 48 -7.80 4.59 -3.35
CA ARG A 48 -7.64 4.80 -1.91
C ARG A 48 -6.48 5.76 -1.66
N ASN A 49 -6.68 6.79 -0.84
CA ASN A 49 -5.60 7.67 -0.41
C ASN A 49 -4.71 6.99 0.66
N PHE A 50 -3.53 7.55 0.93
CA PHE A 50 -2.58 6.96 1.86
C PHE A 50 -3.11 6.89 3.31
N GLU A 51 -3.86 7.90 3.75
CA GLU A 51 -4.46 7.94 5.09
C GLU A 51 -5.45 6.79 5.31
N ASP A 52 -6.29 6.49 4.31
CA ASP A 52 -7.20 5.34 4.34
C ASP A 52 -6.47 3.99 4.36
N VAL A 53 -5.26 3.91 3.78
CA VAL A 53 -4.41 2.73 3.88
C VAL A 53 -3.86 2.56 5.29
N LEU A 54 -3.46 3.65 5.94
CA LEU A 54 -2.99 3.63 7.33
C LEU A 54 -4.12 3.23 8.28
N ASN A 55 -5.33 3.76 8.06
CA ASN A 55 -6.54 3.49 8.85
C ASN A 55 -7.14 2.08 8.65
N TYR A 56 -6.55 1.25 7.79
CA TYR A 56 -7.06 -0.09 7.52
C TYR A 56 -6.45 -1.10 8.50
N ALA A 57 -7.27 -1.62 9.42
CA ALA A 57 -6.82 -2.51 10.50
C ALA A 57 -5.98 -3.72 10.04
N PRO A 58 -6.27 -4.38 8.90
CA PRO A 58 -5.41 -5.44 8.39
C PRO A 58 -3.99 -4.98 8.05
N ASN A 59 -3.80 -3.75 7.55
CA ASN A 59 -2.48 -3.21 7.26
C ASN A 59 -1.70 -2.95 8.55
N GLN A 60 -2.35 -2.41 9.58
CA GLN A 60 -1.73 -2.23 10.90
C GLN A 60 -1.39 -3.57 11.56
N THR A 61 -2.22 -4.60 11.35
CA THR A 61 -1.93 -5.97 11.79
C THR A 61 -0.71 -6.53 11.05
N TYR A 62 -0.59 -6.30 9.74
CA TYR A 62 0.53 -6.76 8.92
C TYR A 62 1.88 -6.19 9.39
N ILE A 63 1.94 -4.90 9.73
CA ILE A 63 3.16 -4.26 10.23
C ILE A 63 3.40 -4.46 11.74
N GLY A 64 2.50 -5.17 12.43
CA GLY A 64 2.66 -5.58 13.82
C GLY A 64 2.27 -4.53 14.86
N ASN A 65 1.39 -3.58 14.51
CA ASN A 65 0.79 -2.63 15.45
C ASN A 65 -0.46 -3.17 16.12
N MET A 66 -1.12 -4.16 15.50
CA MET A 66 -2.23 -4.93 16.07
C MET A 66 -1.91 -6.41 16.02
N THR A 67 -2.46 -7.19 16.95
CA THR A 67 -2.40 -8.65 16.90
C THR A 67 -3.53 -9.20 16.01
N PRO A 68 -3.37 -10.40 15.43
CA PRO A 68 -4.45 -11.07 14.71
C PRO A 68 -5.71 -11.29 15.56
N ASP A 69 -5.57 -11.51 16.87
CA ASP A 69 -6.71 -11.65 17.78
C ASP A 69 -7.48 -10.34 17.91
N GLN A 70 -6.79 -9.20 18.05
CA GLN A 70 -7.42 -7.86 18.06
C GLN A 70 -8.12 -7.56 16.73
N LEU A 71 -7.54 -7.96 15.60
CA LEU A 71 -8.21 -7.84 14.30
C LEU A 71 -9.47 -8.71 14.23
N GLY A 72 -9.44 -9.91 14.83
CA GLY A 72 -10.57 -10.84 14.89
C GLY A 72 -11.77 -10.32 15.68
N GLU A 73 -11.56 -9.37 16.59
CA GLU A 73 -12.64 -8.67 17.30
C GLU A 73 -13.39 -7.68 16.39
N ILE A 74 -12.76 -7.24 15.28
CA ILE A 74 -13.38 -6.38 14.28
C ILE A 74 -14.16 -7.25 13.28
N GLU A 75 -15.49 -7.17 13.34
CA GLU A 75 -16.37 -7.91 12.44
C GLU A 75 -16.03 -7.62 10.96
N MET A 76 -16.20 -8.60 10.08
CA MET A 76 -16.05 -8.39 8.63
C MET A 76 -17.35 -7.83 8.03
N PRO A 77 -17.29 -7.04 6.94
CA PRO A 77 -16.09 -6.62 6.22
C PRO A 77 -15.34 -5.47 6.93
N TRP A 78 -14.07 -5.26 6.54
CA TRP A 78 -13.20 -4.24 7.15
C TRP A 78 -13.08 -2.94 6.35
N TRP A 79 -13.57 -2.89 5.11
CA TRP A 79 -13.31 -1.77 4.20
C TRP A 79 -13.98 -0.45 4.63
N ASP A 80 -15.01 -0.51 5.47
CA ASP A 80 -15.74 0.62 6.05
C ASP A 80 -15.33 0.93 7.50
N LYS A 81 -14.41 0.16 8.08
CA LYS A 81 -14.00 0.27 9.48
C LYS A 81 -12.63 0.91 9.56
N LYS A 82 -12.60 2.17 9.99
CA LYS A 82 -11.37 2.92 10.24
C LYS A 82 -10.97 2.78 11.71
N ILE A 83 -9.68 2.60 11.96
CA ILE A 83 -9.09 2.65 13.30
C ILE A 83 -8.42 4.00 13.54
N GLU A 84 -8.47 4.51 14.78
CA GLU A 84 -7.95 5.84 15.11
C GLU A 84 -6.43 5.84 15.34
N GLU A 85 -5.90 4.77 15.95
CA GLU A 85 -4.46 4.63 16.19
C GLU A 85 -3.76 4.12 14.94
N ILE A 86 -3.29 5.06 14.12
CA ILE A 86 -2.53 4.77 12.91
C ILE A 86 -1.06 5.08 13.06
N SER A 87 -0.23 4.22 12.47
CA SER A 87 1.18 4.49 12.30
C SER A 87 1.66 3.97 10.96
N ARG A 88 2.57 4.73 10.36
CA ARG A 88 3.32 4.29 9.18
C ARG A 88 4.25 3.13 9.51
N PHE A 89 4.84 3.16 10.71
CA PHE A 89 5.83 2.20 11.17
C PHE A 89 5.23 1.28 12.22
N GLY A 90 5.63 0.03 12.21
CA GLY A 90 5.29 -0.95 13.23
C GLY A 90 6.45 -1.85 13.59
N LYS A 91 6.22 -2.71 14.56
CA LYS A 91 7.27 -3.60 15.10
C LYS A 91 7.90 -4.49 14.02
N LEU A 92 7.13 -4.87 13.00
CA LEU A 92 7.55 -5.82 11.98
C LEU A 92 7.88 -5.17 10.63
N GLY A 93 7.57 -3.89 10.43
CA GLY A 93 7.73 -3.26 9.12
C GLY A 93 7.10 -1.88 8.99
N GLU A 94 6.89 -1.45 7.75
CA GLU A 94 6.25 -0.17 7.44
C GLU A 94 5.23 -0.26 6.32
N ILE A 95 4.34 0.74 6.27
CA ILE A 95 3.52 1.06 5.11
C ILE A 95 4.20 2.21 4.37
N MET A 96 4.70 1.97 3.16
CA MET A 96 5.50 2.93 2.41
C MET A 96 4.63 3.69 1.39
N PRO A 97 4.73 5.03 1.30
CA PRO A 97 4.05 5.79 0.25
C PRO A 97 4.75 5.60 -1.10
N GLN A 98 4.01 5.80 -2.20
CA GLN A 98 4.48 5.49 -3.55
C GLN A 98 5.74 6.28 -3.96
N ASP A 99 5.82 7.55 -3.61
CA ASP A 99 6.92 8.46 -3.96
C ASP A 99 8.25 7.97 -3.37
N GLU A 100 8.24 7.57 -2.10
CA GLU A 100 9.41 6.99 -1.45
C GLU A 100 9.79 5.64 -2.05
N PHE A 101 8.80 4.81 -2.41
CA PHE A 101 9.07 3.54 -3.07
C PHE A 101 9.71 3.71 -4.45
N ILE A 102 9.24 4.66 -5.24
CA ILE A 102 9.84 4.99 -6.54
C ILE A 102 11.27 5.49 -6.33
N GLY A 103 11.51 6.36 -5.34
CA GLY A 103 12.86 6.80 -4.98
C GLY A 103 13.78 5.65 -4.56
N LEU A 104 13.28 4.69 -3.78
CA LEU A 104 14.02 3.50 -3.40
C LEU A 104 14.38 2.63 -4.62
N MET A 105 13.43 2.42 -5.54
CA MET A 105 13.69 1.67 -6.78
C MET A 105 14.79 2.32 -7.61
N GLU A 106 14.73 3.64 -7.81
CA GLU A 106 15.75 4.39 -8.56
C GLU A 106 17.15 4.25 -7.92
N ILE A 107 17.25 4.28 -6.59
CA ILE A 107 18.53 4.10 -5.88
C ILE A 107 19.08 2.68 -6.06
N CYS A 108 18.20 1.68 -6.16
CA CYS A 108 18.57 0.28 -6.31
C CYS A 108 18.87 -0.13 -7.76
N ASP A 109 18.43 0.64 -8.74
CA ASP A 109 18.72 0.42 -10.15
C ASP A 109 20.18 0.87 -10.42
N VAL A 110 21.08 -0.11 -10.57
CA VAL A 110 22.54 0.08 -10.79
C VAL A 110 22.92 -0.32 -12.20
#